data_AF-A0A136KK65-F1
#
_entry.id   AF-A0A136KK65-F1
#
_cell.length_a   1.000
_cell.length_b   1.000
_cell.length_c   1.000
_cell.angle_alpha   90.00
_cell.angle_beta   90.00
_cell.angle_gamma   90.00
#
_symmetry.space_group_name_H-M   'P 1'
#
loop_
_entity.id
_entity.type
_entity.pdbx_description
1 polymer ?
#
loop_
_entity_poly.entity_id
_entity_poly.type
_entity_poly.pdbx_seq_one_letter_code
_entity_poly.pdbx_strand_id
1 'polypeptide(L)'
;MGVMIENHLESRPQSGLSSADTIYEFVAEGGITRFLTIFYCKDARYVGPVRSARVYFIDMIRGYGNNPLYVHVGGANHPGKADALGMISKLKWAGYNDMNQFSVPFPVFARDYERLPGVATEHTMYSSTQKLWKYAAEKRKLTEEDEDGVKWNEDFTPWKFKDGKAAAAPTATKISYDFWQGRADYSVSWAYDSATNTYKRSQNGKPHEDKNNKKQLYAYNVVVASLVESPANDGYPGGHLLYKTLGSGKALIFQNGEVIEGTWKKPKEEDMMRFYDEKGKEIELVRGLTWVSAIPQGNEVAY
;
A
#
# COMPACT_ATOMS: atom_id res chain seq x y z
N MET A 1 -6.27 -9.21 -2.96
CA MET A 1 -7.15 -8.02 -3.00
C MET A 1 -6.40 -6.82 -2.46
N GLY A 2 -6.50 -5.66 -3.10
CA GLY A 2 -5.87 -4.41 -2.63
C GLY A 2 -6.92 -3.40 -2.16
N VAL A 3 -6.73 -2.86 -0.95
CA VAL A 3 -7.63 -1.87 -0.34
C VAL A 3 -6.90 -0.55 -0.14
N MET A 4 -7.49 0.51 -0.68
CA MET A 4 -7.04 1.89 -0.47
C MET A 4 -7.42 2.36 0.93
N ILE A 5 -6.46 2.73 1.76
CA ILE A 5 -6.68 3.18 3.14
C ILE A 5 -6.06 4.57 3.33
N GLU A 6 -6.81 5.53 3.89
CA GLU A 6 -6.26 6.86 4.17
C GLU A 6 -5.23 6.91 5.28
N ASN A 7 -4.43 7.98 5.23
CA ASN A 7 -3.54 8.36 6.30
C ASN A 7 -3.70 9.82 6.74
N HIS A 8 -4.90 10.38 6.63
CA HIS A 8 -5.17 11.71 7.20
C HIS A 8 -4.95 11.70 8.72
N LEU A 9 -4.54 12.82 9.30
CA LEU A 9 -4.26 12.91 10.74
C LEU A 9 -5.47 12.51 11.58
N GLU A 10 -6.65 13.02 11.22
CA GLU A 10 -7.92 12.74 11.89
C GLU A 10 -8.46 11.33 11.61
N SER A 11 -7.86 10.61 10.65
CA SER A 11 -8.25 9.24 10.34
C SER A 11 -7.46 8.19 11.11
N ARG A 12 -6.46 8.57 11.90
CA ARG A 12 -5.61 7.63 12.65
C ARG A 12 -6.20 7.33 14.04
N PRO A 13 -6.08 6.10 14.56
CA PRO A 13 -5.50 4.92 13.92
C PRO A 13 -6.43 4.28 12.88
N GLN A 14 -5.83 3.73 11.83
CA GLN A 14 -6.47 2.90 10.81
C GLN A 14 -6.80 1.51 11.36
N SER A 15 -7.57 0.73 10.61
CA SER A 15 -7.90 -0.65 10.92
C SER A 15 -7.45 -1.59 9.81
N GLY A 16 -6.86 -2.71 10.19
CA GLY A 16 -6.55 -3.83 9.30
C GLY A 16 -5.15 -3.81 8.69
N LEU A 17 -4.35 -2.75 8.93
CA LEU A 17 -2.97 -2.66 8.44
C LEU A 17 -2.10 -3.81 8.96
N SER A 18 -2.32 -4.28 10.19
CA SER A 18 -1.57 -5.40 10.78
C SER A 18 -1.90 -6.78 10.17
N SER A 19 -2.99 -6.89 9.41
CA SER A 19 -3.36 -8.10 8.66
C SER A 19 -2.86 -8.10 7.22
N ALA A 20 -2.27 -7.00 6.73
CA ALA A 20 -1.79 -6.94 5.35
C ALA A 20 -0.56 -7.83 5.12
N ASP A 21 -0.38 -8.28 3.88
CA ASP A 21 0.83 -8.97 3.41
C ASP A 21 1.83 -7.98 2.79
N THR A 22 1.31 -6.97 2.08
CA THR A 22 2.09 -5.85 1.54
C THR A 22 1.36 -4.54 1.78
N ILE A 23 2.09 -3.49 2.12
CA ILE A 23 1.57 -2.12 2.18
C ILE A 23 2.45 -1.24 1.30
N TYR A 24 1.82 -0.52 0.37
CA TYR A 24 2.46 0.54 -0.41
C TYR A 24 2.02 1.89 0.13
N GLU A 25 2.97 2.77 0.45
CA GLU A 25 2.74 4.13 0.94
C GLU A 25 3.27 5.16 -0.06
N PHE A 26 2.39 6.03 -0.54
CA PHE A 26 2.72 7.14 -1.45
C PHE A 26 2.08 8.43 -0.94
N VAL A 27 2.61 9.59 -1.35
CA VAL A 27 1.89 10.86 -1.19
C VAL A 27 0.68 10.88 -2.12
N ALA A 28 -0.45 11.36 -1.61
CA ALA A 28 -1.72 11.49 -2.32
C ALA A 28 -1.91 12.92 -2.87
N GLU A 29 -2.34 13.85 -2.03
CA GLU A 29 -2.41 15.30 -2.30
C GLU A 29 -2.06 16.06 -1.04
N GLY A 30 -1.61 17.31 -1.20
CA GLY A 30 -1.35 18.22 -0.07
C GLY A 30 -0.26 17.75 0.91
N GLY A 31 0.52 16.72 0.56
CA GLY A 31 1.53 16.10 1.42
C GLY A 31 0.98 14.97 2.31
N ILE A 32 -0.28 14.59 2.13
CA ILE A 32 -0.93 13.51 2.88
C ILE A 32 -0.57 12.18 2.24
N THR A 33 -0.01 11.22 2.99
CA THR A 33 0.21 9.87 2.45
C THR A 33 -1.08 9.04 2.42
N ARG A 34 -1.08 7.97 1.61
CA ARG A 34 -2.15 6.98 1.53
C ARG A 34 -1.56 5.60 1.35
N PHE A 35 -2.31 4.58 1.73
CA PHE A 35 -1.89 3.19 1.63
C PHE A 35 -2.69 2.45 0.56
N LEU A 36 -2.00 1.64 -0.23
CA LEU A 36 -2.58 0.47 -0.88
C LEU A 36 -2.17 -0.75 -0.08
N THR A 37 -3.14 -1.46 0.47
CA THR A 37 -2.92 -2.60 1.37
C THR A 37 -3.37 -3.88 0.73
N ILE A 38 -2.44 -4.81 0.56
CA ILE A 38 -2.68 -6.08 -0.11
C ILE A 38 -2.99 -7.14 0.95
N PHE A 39 -4.14 -7.79 0.78
CA PHE A 39 -4.59 -8.93 1.57
C PHE A 39 -4.64 -10.17 0.68
N TYR A 40 -3.91 -11.19 1.10
CA TYR A 40 -3.85 -12.50 0.47
C TYR A 40 -3.97 -13.63 1.51
N CYS A 41 -3.12 -13.63 2.53
CA CYS A 41 -3.03 -14.73 3.50
C CYS A 41 -3.93 -14.58 4.72
N LYS A 42 -4.35 -13.34 5.02
CA LYS A 42 -5.03 -12.99 6.27
C LYS A 42 -6.22 -12.09 6.00
N ASP A 43 -7.20 -12.21 6.87
CA ASP A 43 -8.36 -11.34 6.89
C ASP A 43 -8.27 -10.23 7.94
N ALA A 44 -9.01 -9.15 7.71
CA ALA A 44 -9.23 -8.05 8.63
C ALA A 44 -10.72 -7.88 8.90
N ARG A 45 -11.10 -7.96 10.19
CA ARG A 45 -12.50 -7.78 10.65
C ARG A 45 -13.04 -6.39 10.28
N TYR A 46 -12.21 -5.36 10.40
CA TYR A 46 -12.47 -4.03 9.88
C TYR A 46 -11.27 -3.57 9.07
N VAL A 47 -11.52 -3.03 7.89
CA VAL A 47 -10.51 -2.42 7.02
C VAL A 47 -10.94 -1.00 6.66
N GLY A 48 -10.06 -0.03 6.92
CA GLY A 48 -10.30 1.37 6.61
C GLY A 48 -9.65 2.38 7.56
N PRO A 49 -10.00 3.67 7.44
CA PRO A 49 -11.04 4.15 6.53
C PRO A 49 -10.62 4.01 5.06
N VAL A 50 -11.53 3.55 4.22
CA VAL A 50 -11.28 3.32 2.79
C VAL A 50 -11.30 4.66 2.05
N ARG A 51 -10.33 4.88 1.16
CA ARG A 51 -10.18 6.14 0.43
C ARG A 51 -10.01 5.99 -1.07
N SER A 52 -9.86 7.12 -1.73
CA SER A 52 -9.91 7.25 -3.17
C SER A 52 -8.70 6.64 -3.88
N ALA A 53 -8.95 6.13 -5.08
CA ALA A 53 -7.95 5.61 -6.00
C ALA A 53 -7.04 6.69 -6.61
N ARG A 54 -5.81 6.28 -6.98
CA ARG A 54 -4.86 7.05 -7.81
C ARG A 54 -4.16 6.17 -8.81
N VAL A 55 -3.75 6.77 -9.92
CA VAL A 55 -3.09 6.10 -11.05
C VAL A 55 -1.87 5.28 -10.62
N TYR A 56 -0.99 5.80 -9.76
CA TYR A 56 0.19 5.05 -9.29
C TYR A 56 -0.15 3.90 -8.34
N PHE A 57 -1.27 3.96 -7.59
CA PHE A 57 -1.75 2.79 -6.85
C PHE A 57 -2.37 1.73 -7.77
N ILE A 58 -3.02 2.15 -8.86
CA ILE A 58 -3.48 1.24 -9.91
C ILE A 58 -2.27 0.54 -10.55
N ASP A 59 -1.19 1.27 -10.84
CA ASP A 59 0.05 0.66 -11.36
C ASP A 59 0.65 -0.37 -10.40
N MET A 60 0.58 -0.13 -9.08
CA MET A 60 1.09 -1.08 -8.09
C MET A 60 0.21 -2.32 -8.02
N ILE A 61 -1.12 -2.17 -7.97
CA ILE A 61 -2.00 -3.34 -7.83
C ILE A 61 -2.03 -4.21 -9.09
N ARG A 62 -1.77 -3.64 -10.27
CA ARG A 62 -1.63 -4.40 -11.54
C ARG A 62 -0.51 -5.44 -11.52
N GLY A 63 0.47 -5.33 -10.61
CA GLY A 63 1.47 -6.37 -10.39
C GLY A 63 0.91 -7.66 -9.78
N TYR A 64 -0.28 -7.60 -9.17
CA TYR A 64 -0.87 -8.70 -8.40
C TYR A 64 -1.84 -9.58 -9.22
N GLY A 65 -1.57 -9.72 -10.53
CA GLY A 65 -2.34 -10.52 -11.46
C GLY A 65 -3.17 -9.69 -12.43
N ASN A 66 -3.86 -10.38 -13.34
CA ASN A 66 -4.58 -9.74 -14.45
C ASN A 66 -5.79 -8.92 -13.98
N ASN A 67 -6.54 -9.44 -13.00
CA ASN A 67 -7.80 -8.87 -12.53
C ASN A 67 -7.82 -8.75 -11.00
N PRO A 68 -6.91 -7.96 -10.39
CA PRO A 68 -6.85 -7.85 -8.95
C PRO A 68 -8.10 -7.12 -8.44
N LEU A 69 -8.69 -7.63 -7.36
CA LEU A 69 -9.78 -6.92 -6.68
C LEU A 69 -9.27 -5.59 -6.11
N TYR A 70 -9.77 -4.46 -6.62
CA TYR A 70 -9.33 -3.11 -6.23
C TYR A 70 -10.41 -2.35 -5.46
N VAL A 71 -10.20 -2.16 -4.16
CA VAL A 71 -11.18 -1.61 -3.23
C VAL A 71 -10.86 -0.16 -2.90
N HIS A 72 -11.81 0.74 -3.14
CA HIS A 72 -11.63 2.17 -2.89
C HIS A 72 -12.98 2.90 -2.74
N VAL A 73 -12.91 4.18 -2.39
CA VAL A 73 -14.07 5.08 -2.30
C VAL A 73 -13.82 6.27 -3.23
N GLY A 74 -14.36 6.18 -4.44
CA GLY A 74 -14.10 7.14 -5.50
C GLY A 74 -12.63 7.18 -5.93
N GLY A 75 -12.27 8.18 -6.72
CA GLY A 75 -10.93 8.30 -7.28
C GLY A 75 -10.72 9.70 -7.83
N ALA A 76 -9.46 10.02 -8.17
CA ALA A 76 -9.20 11.17 -9.01
C ALA A 76 -10.02 11.04 -10.30
N ASN A 77 -10.83 12.06 -10.58
CA ASN A 77 -11.83 12.08 -11.65
C ASN A 77 -11.80 13.46 -12.34
N HIS A 78 -10.61 13.85 -12.77
CA HIS A 78 -10.40 15.09 -13.52
C HIS A 78 -9.67 14.74 -14.83
N PRO A 79 -10.08 15.29 -15.99
CA PRO A 79 -9.44 14.98 -17.26
C PRO A 79 -7.94 15.21 -17.21
N GLY A 80 -7.16 14.19 -17.56
CA GLY A 80 -5.71 14.29 -17.60
C GLY A 80 -5.01 13.01 -17.18
N LYS A 81 -3.70 13.10 -16.93
CA LYS A 81 -2.85 11.96 -16.57
C LYS A 81 -3.16 11.38 -15.19
N ALA A 82 -3.80 12.15 -14.32
CA ALA A 82 -4.17 11.72 -12.98
C ALA A 82 -5.57 11.10 -12.89
N ASP A 83 -6.31 10.98 -14.02
CA ASP A 83 -7.66 10.42 -14.08
C ASP A 83 -7.70 8.92 -13.74
N ALA A 84 -7.81 8.61 -12.45
CA ALA A 84 -7.81 7.25 -11.94
C ALA A 84 -9.11 6.51 -12.28
N LEU A 85 -10.27 7.18 -12.23
CA LEU A 85 -11.55 6.55 -12.57
C LEU A 85 -11.66 6.28 -14.09
N GLY A 86 -11.15 7.20 -14.92
CA GLY A 86 -11.01 6.97 -16.35
C GLY A 86 -10.03 5.84 -16.67
N MET A 87 -8.93 5.71 -15.92
CA MET A 87 -8.00 4.58 -16.06
C MET A 87 -8.67 3.24 -15.72
N ILE A 88 -9.38 3.16 -14.59
CA ILE A 88 -10.18 1.96 -14.20
C ILE A 88 -11.16 1.58 -15.31
N SER A 89 -11.84 2.57 -15.90
CA SER A 89 -12.78 2.34 -17.00
C SER A 89 -12.08 1.82 -18.26
N LYS A 90 -10.92 2.39 -18.63
CA LYS A 90 -10.11 1.95 -19.79
C LYS A 90 -9.58 0.53 -19.62
N LEU A 91 -9.21 0.16 -18.39
CA LEU A 91 -8.81 -1.20 -18.01
C LEU A 91 -9.99 -2.19 -17.99
N LYS A 92 -11.22 -1.73 -18.20
CA LYS A 92 -12.46 -2.52 -18.10
C LYS A 92 -12.68 -3.15 -16.73
N TRP A 93 -12.13 -2.52 -15.68
CA TRP A 93 -12.29 -2.99 -14.31
C TRP A 93 -13.64 -2.57 -13.71
N ALA A 94 -14.19 -1.45 -14.18
CA ALA A 94 -15.46 -0.90 -13.71
C ALA A 94 -16.60 -1.95 -13.81
N GLY A 95 -17.19 -2.30 -12.67
CA GLY A 95 -18.25 -3.30 -12.59
C GLY A 95 -17.77 -4.76 -12.68
N TYR A 96 -16.45 -4.98 -12.74
CA TYR A 96 -15.83 -6.30 -12.71
C TYR A 96 -15.00 -6.47 -11.43
N ASN A 97 -13.68 -6.29 -11.48
CA ASN A 97 -12.76 -6.36 -10.34
C ASN A 97 -12.60 -5.03 -9.58
N ASP A 98 -13.17 -3.94 -10.09
CA ASP A 98 -13.30 -2.66 -9.38
C ASP A 98 -14.37 -2.74 -8.27
N MET A 99 -13.93 -2.61 -7.02
CA MET A 99 -14.78 -2.59 -5.83
C MET A 99 -14.87 -1.18 -5.25
N ASN A 100 -15.35 -0.26 -6.08
CA ASN A 100 -15.67 1.10 -5.68
C ASN A 100 -16.92 1.13 -4.80
N GLN A 101 -16.88 1.79 -3.65
CA GLN A 101 -18.04 1.91 -2.76
C GLN A 101 -19.30 2.48 -3.46
N PHE A 102 -19.14 3.31 -4.50
CA PHE A 102 -20.28 3.82 -5.27
C PHE A 102 -20.99 2.76 -6.13
N SER A 103 -20.37 1.61 -6.39
CA SER A 103 -20.95 0.47 -7.12
C SER A 103 -21.18 -0.76 -6.23
N VAL A 104 -20.63 -0.76 -5.01
CA VAL A 104 -20.72 -1.85 -4.04
C VAL A 104 -21.49 -1.37 -2.80
N PRO A 105 -22.72 -1.85 -2.57
CA PRO A 105 -23.63 -1.26 -1.59
C PRO A 105 -23.36 -1.72 -0.15
N PHE A 106 -24.09 -1.12 0.78
CA PHE A 106 -24.31 -1.68 2.11
C PHE A 106 -24.89 -3.12 1.99
N PRO A 107 -24.49 -4.07 2.86
CA PRO A 107 -23.64 -3.92 4.04
C PRO A 107 -22.14 -4.17 3.81
N VAL A 108 -21.70 -4.28 2.55
CA VAL A 108 -20.29 -4.53 2.22
C VAL A 108 -19.43 -3.34 2.63
N PHE A 109 -19.88 -2.14 2.26
CA PHE A 109 -19.36 -0.88 2.77
C PHE A 109 -20.34 -0.28 3.78
N ALA A 110 -19.81 0.31 4.84
CA ALA A 110 -20.59 1.03 5.84
C ALA A 110 -19.81 2.21 6.41
N ARG A 111 -20.52 3.29 6.75
CA ARG A 111 -19.95 4.40 7.52
C ARG A 111 -19.98 4.05 9.00
N ASP A 112 -18.83 4.07 9.66
CA ASP A 112 -18.68 3.94 11.11
C ASP A 112 -18.34 5.30 11.71
N TYR A 113 -19.39 6.04 12.10
CA TYR A 113 -19.26 7.35 12.76
C TYR A 113 -18.81 7.24 14.22
N GLU A 114 -18.87 6.06 14.82
CA GLU A 114 -18.52 5.83 16.22
C GLU A 114 -17.05 5.42 16.38
N ARG A 115 -16.35 5.12 15.28
CA ARG A 115 -14.92 4.76 15.30
C ARG A 115 -14.06 5.75 16.08
N LEU A 116 -14.33 7.05 15.93
CA LEU A 116 -13.60 8.19 16.49
C LEU A 116 -14.58 9.37 16.59
N PRO A 117 -14.60 10.11 17.72
CA PRO A 117 -15.48 11.25 17.88
C PRO A 117 -15.04 12.42 17.00
N GLY A 118 -16.01 13.12 16.40
CA GLY A 118 -15.79 14.42 15.75
C GLY A 118 -15.03 14.40 14.41
N VAL A 119 -14.81 13.23 13.81
CA VAL A 119 -14.13 13.12 12.50
C VAL A 119 -15.09 13.36 11.34
N ALA A 120 -14.59 13.98 10.26
CA ALA A 120 -15.38 14.26 9.07
C ALA A 120 -15.90 12.97 8.39
N THR A 121 -17.01 13.06 7.66
CA THR A 121 -17.71 11.88 7.10
C THR A 121 -16.81 11.04 6.21
N GLU A 122 -15.94 11.68 5.44
CA GLU A 122 -14.94 11.04 4.59
C GLU A 122 -14.04 10.05 5.34
N HIS A 123 -13.82 10.26 6.64
CA HIS A 123 -12.95 9.46 7.49
C HIS A 123 -13.62 8.26 8.16
N THR A 124 -14.83 7.92 7.71
CA THR A 124 -15.66 6.92 8.38
C THR A 124 -16.05 5.75 7.47
N MET A 125 -15.60 5.66 6.21
CA MET A 125 -15.97 4.53 5.35
C MET A 125 -15.16 3.27 5.66
N TYR A 126 -15.84 2.17 5.97
CA TYR A 126 -15.22 0.90 6.36
C TYR A 126 -15.80 -0.28 5.59
N SER A 127 -15.03 -1.37 5.59
CA SER A 127 -15.48 -2.70 5.17
C SER A 127 -14.82 -3.79 6.03
N SER A 128 -14.93 -5.05 5.64
CA SER A 128 -14.11 -6.16 6.12
C SER A 128 -13.63 -6.98 4.93
N THR A 129 -12.47 -7.63 5.05
CA THR A 129 -11.96 -8.46 3.94
C THR A 129 -12.93 -9.60 3.63
N GLN A 130 -13.54 -10.22 4.66
CA GLN A 130 -14.51 -11.29 4.46
C GLN A 130 -15.74 -10.84 3.66
N LYS A 131 -16.26 -9.63 3.93
CA LYS A 131 -17.40 -9.08 3.18
C LYS A 131 -17.03 -8.81 1.72
N LEU A 132 -15.83 -8.29 1.49
CA LEU A 132 -15.33 -7.98 0.16
C LEU A 132 -15.10 -9.25 -0.67
N TRP A 133 -14.42 -10.25 -0.10
CA TRP A 133 -14.23 -11.56 -0.74
C TRP A 133 -15.56 -12.23 -1.06
N LYS A 134 -16.49 -12.24 -0.09
CA LYS A 134 -17.84 -12.80 -0.29
C LYS A 134 -18.59 -12.07 -1.40
N TYR A 135 -18.56 -10.73 -1.43
CA TYR A 135 -19.23 -9.97 -2.48
C TYR A 135 -18.63 -10.24 -3.87
N ALA A 136 -17.30 -10.29 -3.98
CA ALA A 136 -16.61 -10.62 -5.23
C ALA A 136 -17.03 -12.01 -5.75
N ALA A 137 -17.01 -13.03 -4.90
CA ALA A 137 -17.41 -14.38 -5.27
C ALA A 137 -18.90 -14.45 -5.67
N GLU A 138 -19.81 -13.92 -4.85
CA GLU A 138 -21.25 -14.10 -5.06
C GLU A 138 -21.80 -13.23 -6.20
N LYS A 139 -21.33 -11.97 -6.30
CA LYS A 139 -21.90 -10.94 -7.18
C LYS A 139 -21.07 -10.67 -8.42
N ARG A 140 -19.75 -10.89 -8.38
CA ARG A 140 -18.85 -10.67 -9.53
C ARG A 140 -18.31 -11.97 -10.13
N LYS A 141 -18.57 -13.12 -9.49
CA LYS A 141 -18.01 -14.43 -9.89
C LYS A 141 -16.47 -14.42 -9.95
N LEU A 142 -15.88 -13.64 -9.05
CA LEU A 142 -14.43 -13.52 -8.91
C LEU A 142 -13.99 -14.30 -7.67
N THR A 143 -13.36 -15.45 -7.92
CA THR A 143 -12.84 -16.39 -6.93
C THR A 143 -11.35 -16.64 -7.15
N GLU A 144 -10.74 -17.58 -6.43
CA GLU A 144 -9.37 -18.01 -6.66
C GLU A 144 -9.14 -18.68 -8.02
N GLU A 145 -10.20 -19.22 -8.62
CA GLU A 145 -10.22 -19.86 -9.93
C GLU A 145 -11.21 -19.13 -10.83
N ASP A 146 -10.93 -19.11 -12.14
CA ASP A 146 -11.86 -18.62 -13.16
C ASP A 146 -12.86 -19.70 -13.62
N GLU A 147 -13.67 -19.40 -14.64
CA GLU A 147 -14.71 -20.32 -15.15
C GLU A 147 -14.14 -21.63 -15.73
N ASP A 148 -12.87 -21.63 -16.16
CA ASP A 148 -12.16 -22.80 -16.70
C ASP A 148 -11.37 -23.55 -15.62
N GLY A 149 -11.44 -23.10 -14.35
CA GLY A 149 -10.71 -23.68 -13.23
C GLY A 149 -9.23 -23.25 -13.16
N VAL A 150 -8.83 -22.24 -13.94
CA VAL A 150 -7.47 -21.70 -13.93
C VAL A 150 -7.31 -20.79 -12.72
N LYS A 151 -6.25 -21.01 -11.94
CA LYS A 151 -6.01 -20.24 -10.73
C LYS A 151 -5.50 -18.85 -11.08
N TRP A 152 -5.97 -17.84 -10.34
CA TRP A 152 -5.56 -16.45 -10.52
C TRP A 152 -4.04 -16.25 -10.46
N ASN A 153 -3.32 -17.14 -9.76
CA ASN A 153 -1.89 -17.05 -9.53
C ASN A 153 -1.03 -17.85 -10.52
N GLU A 154 -1.61 -18.46 -11.55
CA GLU A 154 -0.87 -19.30 -12.50
C GLU A 154 0.20 -18.50 -13.26
N ASP A 155 -0.14 -17.28 -13.69
CA ASP A 155 0.80 -16.31 -14.30
C ASP A 155 1.40 -15.32 -13.28
N PHE A 156 1.03 -15.43 -12.00
CA PHE A 156 1.53 -14.54 -10.97
C PHE A 156 2.91 -15.00 -10.50
N THR A 157 3.93 -14.17 -10.74
CA THR A 157 5.26 -14.41 -10.19
C THR A 157 5.44 -13.60 -8.91
N PRO A 158 5.42 -14.21 -7.70
CA PRO A 158 5.64 -13.48 -6.46
C PRO A 158 7.07 -12.93 -6.36
N TRP A 159 7.33 -12.13 -5.34
CA TRP A 159 8.71 -11.87 -4.91
C TRP A 159 9.39 -13.17 -4.47
N LYS A 160 10.71 -13.19 -4.51
CA LYS A 160 11.48 -14.26 -3.89
C LYS A 160 11.48 -14.07 -2.38
N PHE A 161 11.31 -15.17 -1.65
CA PHE A 161 11.22 -15.14 -0.20
C PHE A 161 12.19 -16.12 0.45
N LYS A 162 12.74 -15.69 1.59
CA LYS A 162 13.59 -16.49 2.49
C LYS A 162 13.04 -16.46 3.91
N ASP A 163 13.47 -17.41 4.72
CA ASP A 163 13.20 -17.36 6.16
C ASP A 163 14.05 -16.27 6.83
N GLY A 164 13.48 -15.65 7.87
CA GLY A 164 14.14 -14.60 8.62
C GLY A 164 15.29 -15.16 9.47
N LYS A 165 16.41 -14.44 9.48
CA LYS A 165 17.56 -14.74 10.33
C LYS A 165 18.12 -13.43 10.85
N ALA A 166 17.82 -13.10 12.11
CA ALA A 166 18.32 -11.90 12.75
C ALA A 166 19.85 -11.82 12.67
N ALA A 167 20.37 -10.65 12.34
CA ALA A 167 21.81 -10.40 12.35
C ALA A 167 22.36 -10.50 13.78
N ALA A 168 23.54 -11.10 13.94
CA ALA A 168 24.20 -11.19 15.24
C ALA A 168 24.61 -9.81 15.77
N ALA A 169 24.95 -8.89 14.87
CA ALA A 169 25.26 -7.49 15.15
C ALA A 169 24.48 -6.60 14.14
N PRO A 170 23.22 -6.24 14.45
CA PRO A 170 22.40 -5.45 13.54
C PRO A 170 22.95 -4.04 13.37
N THR A 171 23.07 -3.59 12.12
CA THR A 171 23.59 -2.27 11.76
C THR A 171 22.49 -1.26 11.46
N ALA A 172 21.35 -1.70 10.93
CA ALA A 172 20.21 -0.85 10.60
C ALA A 172 19.12 -0.99 11.67
N THR A 173 19.37 -0.38 12.85
CA THR A 173 18.49 -0.52 14.02
C THR A 173 17.45 0.58 14.15
N LYS A 174 17.66 1.72 13.49
CA LYS A 174 16.71 2.84 13.41
C LYS A 174 16.66 3.27 11.96
N ILE A 175 15.47 3.60 11.46
CA ILE A 175 15.28 4.12 10.10
C ILE A 175 14.37 5.33 10.23
N SER A 176 14.65 6.43 9.55
CA SER A 176 13.72 7.55 9.45
C SER A 176 13.81 8.24 8.10
N TYR A 177 12.65 8.66 7.61
CA TYR A 177 12.52 9.39 6.36
C TYR A 177 11.24 10.23 6.37
N ASP A 178 11.27 11.29 5.59
CA ASP A 178 10.13 12.15 5.33
C ASP A 178 9.63 11.94 3.90
N PHE A 179 8.32 12.14 3.72
CA PHE A 179 7.75 12.20 2.37
C PHE A 179 7.95 13.58 1.77
N TRP A 180 7.60 14.65 2.49
CA TRP A 180 7.81 16.04 2.09
C TRP A 180 8.37 16.87 3.24
N GLN A 181 9.25 17.83 2.92
CA GLN A 181 9.78 18.78 3.90
C GLN A 181 8.64 19.60 4.52
N GLY A 182 8.68 19.82 5.84
CA GLY A 182 7.65 20.58 6.56
C GLY A 182 6.32 19.85 6.77
N ARG A 183 6.26 18.55 6.48
CA ARG A 183 5.11 17.66 6.74
C ARG A 183 5.43 16.61 7.80
N ALA A 184 5.86 17.08 8.98
CA ALA A 184 6.27 16.23 10.11
C ALA A 184 5.19 15.23 10.56
N ASP A 185 3.92 15.58 10.35
CA ASP A 185 2.75 14.72 10.56
C ASP A 185 2.80 13.40 9.78
N TYR A 186 3.61 13.33 8.74
CA TYR A 186 3.78 12.17 7.87
C TYR A 186 5.17 11.53 7.98
N SER A 187 6.09 12.13 8.73
CA SER A 187 7.41 11.56 9.04
C SER A 187 7.28 10.15 9.59
N VAL A 188 8.07 9.24 9.03
CA VAL A 188 8.05 7.83 9.41
C VAL A 188 9.36 7.48 10.08
N SER A 189 9.27 6.71 11.15
CA SER A 189 10.44 6.04 11.71
C SER A 189 10.15 4.58 12.01
N TRP A 190 11.21 3.79 11.99
CA TRP A 190 11.19 2.37 12.30
C TRP A 190 12.29 2.06 13.31
N ALA A 191 11.99 1.20 14.27
CA ALA A 191 12.96 0.68 15.23
C ALA A 191 13.03 -0.84 15.13
N TYR A 192 14.22 -1.38 14.90
CA TYR A 192 14.44 -2.82 14.84
C TYR A 192 14.29 -3.46 16.23
N ASP A 193 13.57 -4.56 16.30
CA ASP A 193 13.41 -5.42 17.46
C ASP A 193 14.04 -6.77 17.14
N SER A 194 15.19 -7.06 17.74
CA SER A 194 15.94 -8.30 17.52
C SER A 194 15.24 -9.53 18.12
N ALA A 195 14.40 -9.35 19.14
CA ALA A 195 13.68 -10.46 19.77
C ALA A 195 12.59 -11.03 18.84
N THR A 196 11.94 -10.16 18.08
CA THR A 196 10.91 -10.55 17.10
C THR A 196 11.41 -10.57 15.66
N ASN A 197 12.64 -10.11 15.41
CA ASN A 197 13.24 -9.92 14.09
C ASN A 197 12.37 -9.06 13.15
N THR A 198 11.88 -7.93 13.64
CA THR A 198 10.96 -7.04 12.93
C THR A 198 11.28 -5.58 13.18
N TYR A 199 10.76 -4.69 12.34
CA TYR A 199 10.84 -3.24 12.51
C TYR A 199 9.50 -2.69 13.01
N LYS A 200 9.46 -2.04 14.17
CA LYS A 200 8.28 -1.38 14.72
C LYS A 200 8.12 0.01 14.13
N ARG A 201 6.93 0.33 13.61
CA ARG A 201 6.63 1.59 12.92
C ARG A 201 6.14 2.67 13.88
N SER A 202 6.63 3.88 13.67
CA SER A 202 6.08 5.11 14.25
C SER A 202 5.72 6.10 13.14
N GLN A 203 4.78 7.00 13.42
CA GLN A 203 4.46 8.14 12.56
C GLN A 203 4.32 9.39 13.41
N ASN A 204 4.89 10.50 12.96
CA ASN A 204 4.88 11.77 13.72
C ASN A 204 5.37 11.56 15.18
N GLY A 205 6.47 10.81 15.33
CA GLY A 205 7.08 10.50 16.63
C GLY A 205 6.27 9.57 17.55
N LYS A 206 5.09 9.09 17.14
CA LYS A 206 4.22 8.23 17.96
C LYS A 206 4.14 6.81 17.40
N PRO A 207 3.99 5.77 18.25
CA PRO A 207 3.69 4.42 17.79
C PRO A 207 2.52 4.43 16.81
N HIS A 208 2.70 3.85 15.62
CA HIS A 208 1.62 3.74 14.66
C HIS A 208 0.84 2.46 14.95
N GLU A 209 -0.36 2.58 15.50
CA GLU A 209 -1.17 1.44 15.95
C GLU A 209 -2.26 1.04 14.94
N ASP A 210 -2.60 -0.25 14.91
CA ASP A 210 -3.82 -0.74 14.27
C ASP A 210 -4.98 -0.74 15.27
N LYS A 211 -6.06 -0.02 14.97
CA LYS A 211 -7.25 0.09 15.81
C LYS A 211 -7.88 -1.27 16.14
N ASN A 212 -7.78 -2.26 15.25
CA ASN A 212 -8.41 -3.57 15.46
C ASN A 212 -7.86 -4.31 16.66
N ASN A 213 -6.58 -4.12 16.98
CA ASN A 213 -5.89 -4.88 18.02
C ASN A 213 -5.11 -3.99 19.00
N LYS A 214 -5.05 -2.67 18.77
CA LYS A 214 -4.32 -1.68 19.57
C LYS A 214 -2.83 -2.01 19.71
N LYS A 215 -2.27 -2.72 18.73
CA LYS A 215 -0.84 -3.03 18.68
C LYS A 215 -0.14 -2.11 17.71
N GLN A 216 1.08 -1.73 18.06
CA GLN A 216 1.98 -1.03 17.15
C GLN A 216 2.24 -1.90 15.91
N LEU A 217 2.18 -1.27 14.74
CA LEU A 217 2.50 -1.89 13.46
C LEU A 217 3.98 -2.26 13.42
N TYR A 218 4.27 -3.38 12.78
CA TYR A 218 5.63 -3.82 12.52
C TYR A 218 5.71 -4.48 11.15
N ALA A 219 6.90 -4.48 10.54
CA ALA A 219 7.16 -5.14 9.27
C ALA A 219 8.42 -6.01 9.38
N TYR A 220 8.48 -7.08 8.58
CA TYR A 220 9.70 -7.89 8.43
C TYR A 220 10.65 -7.27 7.41
N ASN A 221 10.06 -6.62 6.39
CA ASN A 221 10.78 -5.89 5.37
C ASN A 221 10.28 -4.46 5.33
N VAL A 222 11.19 -3.49 5.47
CA VAL A 222 10.93 -2.09 5.18
C VAL A 222 11.68 -1.74 3.91
N VAL A 223 10.96 -1.34 2.88
CA VAL A 223 11.53 -0.91 1.61
C VAL A 223 11.27 0.59 1.47
N VAL A 224 12.33 1.36 1.24
CA VAL A 224 12.24 2.77 0.89
C VAL A 224 12.68 2.94 -0.56
N ALA A 225 11.71 3.17 -1.44
CA ALA A 225 11.90 3.30 -2.87
C ALA A 225 11.90 4.78 -3.27
N SER A 226 12.96 5.23 -3.93
CA SER A 226 13.08 6.60 -4.47
C SER A 226 12.44 6.66 -5.85
N LEU A 227 11.37 7.45 -6.00
CA LEU A 227 10.64 7.61 -7.26
C LEU A 227 10.59 9.08 -7.69
N VAL A 228 10.51 9.32 -9.00
CA VAL A 228 10.28 10.68 -9.52
C VAL A 228 8.82 11.05 -9.30
N GLU A 229 8.59 12.03 -8.42
CA GLU A 229 7.29 12.68 -8.21
C GLU A 229 7.18 13.91 -9.12
N SER A 230 5.99 14.18 -9.64
CA SER A 230 5.70 15.38 -10.43
C SER A 230 4.24 15.82 -10.23
N PRO A 231 3.93 17.13 -10.34
CA PRO A 231 2.56 17.59 -10.31
C PRO A 231 1.82 17.14 -11.59
N ALA A 232 0.53 16.80 -11.45
CA ALA A 232 -0.32 16.47 -12.59
C ALA A 232 -0.68 17.71 -13.43
N ASN A 233 -0.63 18.91 -12.82
CA ASN A 233 -1.00 20.20 -13.44
C ASN A 233 -2.36 20.17 -14.13
N ASP A 234 -3.33 19.47 -13.53
CA ASP A 234 -4.67 19.26 -14.07
C ASP A 234 -5.71 20.25 -13.52
N GLY A 235 -5.28 21.26 -12.75
CA GLY A 235 -6.18 22.27 -12.20
C GLY A 235 -7.02 21.81 -11.01
N TYR A 236 -6.81 20.59 -10.49
CA TYR A 236 -7.52 20.13 -9.29
C TYR A 236 -7.05 20.87 -8.02
N PRO A 237 -7.96 21.40 -7.18
CA PRO A 237 -7.59 22.03 -5.91
C PRO A 237 -6.80 21.08 -5.00
N GLY A 238 -5.62 21.51 -4.54
CA GLY A 238 -4.71 20.67 -3.75
C GLY A 238 -3.69 19.87 -4.57
N GLY A 239 -3.83 19.88 -5.90
CA GLY A 239 -2.86 19.37 -6.87
C GLY A 239 -2.70 17.85 -6.84
N HIS A 240 -3.28 17.16 -7.82
CA HIS A 240 -2.96 15.74 -8.01
C HIS A 240 -1.47 15.55 -8.33
N LEU A 241 -0.92 14.43 -7.87
CA LEU A 241 0.46 14.03 -8.11
C LEU A 241 0.52 12.87 -9.11
N LEU A 242 1.66 12.76 -9.77
CA LEU A 242 2.07 11.64 -10.60
C LEU A 242 3.39 11.09 -10.07
N TYR A 243 3.54 9.77 -10.11
CA TYR A 243 4.78 9.08 -9.82
C TYR A 243 5.23 8.31 -11.05
N LYS A 244 6.53 8.38 -11.37
CA LYS A 244 7.13 7.50 -12.38
C LYS A 244 7.34 6.11 -11.77
N THR A 245 6.29 5.28 -11.84
CA THR A 245 6.22 3.92 -11.31
C THR A 245 6.85 2.88 -12.23
N LEU A 246 6.93 3.16 -13.53
CA LEU A 246 7.57 2.30 -14.54
C LEU A 246 9.03 2.67 -14.75
N GLY A 247 9.86 1.65 -14.92
CA GLY A 247 11.31 1.77 -15.08
C GLY A 247 12.05 1.28 -13.84
N SER A 248 12.97 2.09 -13.33
CA SER A 248 13.83 1.72 -12.21
C SER A 248 14.31 2.93 -11.43
N GLY A 249 14.66 2.74 -10.17
CA GLY A 249 15.21 3.77 -9.29
C GLY A 249 15.91 3.17 -8.07
N LYS A 250 16.48 4.01 -7.21
CA LYS A 250 17.16 3.56 -5.99
C LYS A 250 16.17 2.98 -4.99
N ALA A 251 16.59 1.95 -4.27
CA ALA A 251 15.84 1.38 -3.15
C ALA A 251 16.79 1.01 -2.01
N LEU A 252 16.31 1.22 -0.78
CA LEU A 252 16.91 0.68 0.44
C LEU A 252 15.98 -0.39 0.99
N ILE A 253 16.52 -1.59 1.23
CA ILE A 253 15.75 -2.74 1.72
C ILE A 253 16.29 -3.10 3.10
N PHE A 254 15.49 -2.86 4.12
CA PHE A 254 15.80 -3.18 5.51
C PHE A 254 15.10 -4.47 5.92
N GLN A 255 15.88 -5.44 6.36
CA GLN A 255 15.41 -6.75 6.82
C GLN A 255 16.48 -7.38 7.71
N ASN A 256 16.09 -8.21 8.67
CA ASN A 256 17.02 -8.90 9.59
C ASN A 256 17.95 -7.97 10.42
N GLY A 257 17.63 -6.69 10.59
CA GLY A 257 18.48 -5.73 11.30
C GLY A 257 19.61 -5.17 10.43
N GLU A 258 19.59 -5.44 9.13
CA GLU A 258 20.57 -4.98 8.14
C GLU A 258 19.88 -4.16 7.04
N VAL A 259 20.68 -3.47 6.26
CA VAL A 259 20.27 -2.71 5.07
C VAL A 259 20.94 -3.31 3.84
N ILE A 260 20.17 -3.43 2.76
CA ILE A 260 20.67 -3.77 1.44
C ILE A 260 20.40 -2.57 0.54
N GLU A 261 21.47 -1.93 0.07
CA GLU A 261 21.39 -0.88 -0.94
C GLU A 261 21.21 -1.50 -2.32
N GLY A 262 20.32 -0.91 -3.12
CA GLY A 262 19.96 -1.50 -4.40
C GLY A 262 19.03 -0.66 -5.24
N THR A 263 18.29 -1.34 -6.11
CA THR A 263 17.36 -0.72 -7.05
C THR A 263 16.02 -1.41 -7.04
N TRP A 264 14.95 -0.64 -7.25
CA TRP A 264 13.66 -1.19 -7.65
C TRP A 264 13.58 -1.19 -9.18
N LYS A 265 12.86 -2.15 -9.76
CA LYS A 265 12.52 -2.21 -11.19
C LYS A 265 11.08 -2.65 -11.39
N LYS A 266 10.39 -2.00 -12.32
CA LYS A 266 9.03 -2.33 -12.77
C LYS A 266 8.91 -2.02 -14.27
N PRO A 267 9.26 -2.96 -15.16
CA PRO A 267 9.34 -2.68 -16.59
C PRO A 267 7.99 -2.33 -17.23
N LYS A 268 6.93 -3.07 -16.88
CA LYS A 268 5.57 -2.90 -17.40
C LYS A 268 4.55 -2.73 -16.27
N GLU A 269 3.35 -2.30 -16.61
CA GLU A 269 2.26 -2.07 -15.67
C GLU A 269 1.80 -3.34 -14.96
N GLU A 270 1.83 -4.49 -15.64
CA GLU A 270 1.49 -5.81 -15.08
C GLU A 270 2.63 -6.44 -14.27
N ASP A 271 3.85 -5.89 -14.37
CA ASP A 271 4.98 -6.43 -13.62
C ASP A 271 4.91 -6.02 -12.15
N MET A 272 5.22 -6.96 -11.26
CA MET A 272 5.55 -6.65 -9.86
C MET A 272 6.79 -5.73 -9.80
N MET A 273 6.75 -4.72 -8.93
CA MET A 273 7.96 -3.96 -8.58
C MET A 273 8.92 -4.89 -7.84
N ARG A 274 10.10 -5.17 -8.41
CA ARG A 274 11.12 -6.07 -7.85
C ARG A 274 12.34 -5.30 -7.36
N PHE A 275 13.08 -5.89 -6.43
CA PHE A 275 14.25 -5.28 -5.80
C PHE A 275 15.51 -6.07 -6.14
N TYR A 276 16.60 -5.35 -6.44
CA TYR A 276 17.87 -5.93 -6.85
C TYR A 276 19.01 -5.28 -6.06
N ASP A 277 19.99 -6.06 -5.64
CA ASP A 277 21.21 -5.54 -5.02
C ASP A 277 22.10 -4.80 -6.04
N GLU A 278 23.19 -4.20 -5.57
CA GLU A 278 24.14 -3.48 -6.42
C GLU A 278 24.80 -4.38 -7.49
N LYS A 279 24.79 -5.70 -7.30
CA LYS A 279 25.32 -6.68 -8.27
C LYS A 279 24.26 -7.13 -9.28
N GLY A 280 23.03 -6.61 -9.18
CA GLY A 280 21.91 -6.95 -10.04
C GLY A 280 21.24 -8.28 -9.72
N LYS A 281 21.54 -8.90 -8.56
CA LYS A 281 20.83 -10.08 -8.08
C LYS A 281 19.52 -9.66 -7.42
N GLU A 282 18.43 -10.32 -7.78
CA GLU A 282 17.13 -10.08 -7.13
C GLU A 282 17.21 -10.41 -5.64
N ILE A 283 16.77 -9.47 -4.81
CA ILE A 283 16.79 -9.58 -3.35
C ILE A 283 15.63 -10.48 -2.91
N GLU A 284 15.95 -11.48 -2.10
CA GLU A 284 14.96 -12.29 -1.40
C GLU A 284 14.49 -11.54 -0.15
N LEU A 285 13.17 -11.38 -0.02
CA LEU A 285 12.52 -10.74 1.12
C LEU A 285 12.28 -11.75 2.24
N VAL A 286 12.37 -11.32 3.49
CA VAL A 286 11.97 -12.15 4.63
C VAL A 286 10.47 -12.42 4.58
N ARG A 287 10.03 -13.66 4.78
CA ARG A 287 8.60 -14.01 4.84
C ARG A 287 7.89 -13.17 5.92
N GLY A 288 6.87 -12.42 5.53
CA GLY A 288 6.07 -11.58 6.42
C GLY A 288 5.68 -10.25 5.78
N LEU A 289 5.03 -9.38 6.57
CA LEU A 289 4.58 -8.07 6.09
C LEU A 289 5.75 -7.27 5.52
N THR A 290 5.59 -6.83 4.27
CA THR A 290 6.50 -5.92 3.56
C THR A 290 5.86 -4.54 3.45
N TRP A 291 6.53 -3.51 3.96
CA TRP A 291 6.12 -2.11 3.82
C TRP A 291 7.00 -1.43 2.77
N VAL A 292 6.40 -0.93 1.70
CA VAL A 292 7.07 -0.20 0.63
C VAL A 292 6.66 1.27 0.70
N SER A 293 7.57 2.14 1.11
CA SER A 293 7.38 3.59 1.04
C SER A 293 8.01 4.14 -0.23
N ALA A 294 7.19 4.75 -1.10
CA ALA A 294 7.65 5.49 -2.26
C ALA A 294 7.89 6.96 -1.86
N ILE A 295 9.15 7.35 -1.73
CA ILE A 295 9.53 8.73 -1.40
C ILE A 295 10.00 9.47 -2.65
N PRO A 296 9.81 10.80 -2.73
CA PRO A 296 10.35 11.60 -3.82
C PRO A 296 11.87 11.45 -3.95
N GLN A 297 12.34 11.40 -5.18
CA GLN A 297 13.76 11.35 -5.48
C GLN A 297 14.46 12.59 -4.92
N GLY A 298 15.55 12.37 -4.17
CA GLY A 298 16.31 13.42 -3.49
C GLY A 298 16.04 13.51 -2.00
N ASN A 299 14.97 12.88 -1.50
CA ASN A 299 14.76 12.75 -0.06
C ASN A 299 15.81 11.82 0.56
N GLU A 300 16.28 12.20 1.75
CA GLU A 300 17.23 11.43 2.53
C GLU A 300 16.53 10.37 3.40
N VAL A 301 17.25 9.29 3.66
CA VAL A 301 16.86 8.23 4.59
C VAL A 301 17.99 8.07 5.59
N ALA A 302 17.71 8.27 6.87
CA ALA A 302 18.69 8.04 7.93
C ALA A 302 18.57 6.61 8.47
N TYR A 303 19.68 5.88 8.57
CA TYR A 303 19.76 4.53 9.12
C TYR A 303 21.14 4.19 9.70
#